data_AF-A0AAI9R6B9-F1
#
_entry.id   AF-A0AAI9R6B9-F1
#
_cell.length_a   1.000
_cell.length_b   1.000
_cell.length_c   1.000
_cell.angle_alpha   90.00
_cell.angle_beta   90.00
_cell.angle_gamma   90.00
#
_symmetry.space_group_name_H-M   'P 1'
#
loop_
_entity.id
_entity.type
_entity.pdbx_description
1 polymer ?
#
loop_
_entity_poly.entity_id
_entity_poly.type
_entity_poly.pdbx_seq_one_letter_code
_entity_poly.pdbx_strand_id
1 'polypeptide(L)' 'QSFGKNVGTAARVQRGQTVVSIYTSPEHYLTARDALRKAKCKFPTPCTIRIVEGAEHLKGLV' A
#
# COMPACT_ATOMS: atom_id res chain seq x y z
N GLN A 1 -22.91 31.68 11.54
CA GLN A 1 -21.53 31.21 11.79
C GLN A 1 -21.50 29.73 11.44
N SER A 2 -20.64 29.28 10.51
CA SER A 2 -20.71 27.92 9.91
C SER A 2 -19.51 27.04 10.25
N PHE A 3 -18.78 27.36 11.33
CA PHE A 3 -17.65 26.56 11.77
C PHE A 3 -18.16 25.32 12.52
N GLY A 4 -17.94 24.14 11.93
CA GLY A 4 -18.39 22.86 12.48
C GLY A 4 -17.55 22.35 13.64
N LYS A 5 -18.06 21.34 14.35
CA LYS A 5 -17.31 20.57 15.35
C LYS A 5 -16.31 19.62 14.65
N ASN A 6 -15.28 19.20 15.36
CA ASN A 6 -14.33 18.19 14.87
C ASN A 6 -15.00 16.81 14.75
N VAL A 7 -15.02 16.25 13.55
CA VAL A 7 -15.64 14.94 13.28
C VAL A 7 -14.63 13.79 13.20
N GLY A 8 -13.35 14.09 12.94
CA GLY A 8 -12.30 13.08 12.84
C GLY A 8 -11.01 13.62 12.23
N THR A 9 -10.09 12.70 11.98
CA THR A 9 -8.77 12.98 11.38
C THR A 9 -8.60 12.20 10.09
N ALA A 10 -7.91 12.80 9.11
CA ALA A 10 -7.58 12.16 7.84
C ALA A 10 -6.11 12.36 7.51
N ALA A 11 -5.49 11.38 6.86
CA ALA A 11 -4.13 11.49 6.34
C ALA A 11 -4.12 12.26 5.02
N ARG A 12 -3.20 13.22 4.89
CA ARG A 12 -2.93 13.89 3.61
C ARG A 12 -1.82 13.12 2.89
N VAL A 13 -2.13 12.58 1.72
CA VAL A 13 -1.20 11.80 0.91
C VAL A 13 -1.02 12.44 -0.46
N GLN A 14 0.22 12.49 -0.94
CA GLN A 14 0.56 13.01 -2.26
C GLN A 14 0.61 11.89 -3.30
N ARG A 15 0.52 12.27 -4.59
CA ARG A 15 0.64 11.31 -5.69
C ARG A 15 2.01 10.63 -5.65
N GLY A 16 2.01 9.29 -5.68
CA GLY A 16 3.23 8.49 -5.68
C GLY A 16 3.84 8.28 -4.29
N GLN A 17 3.25 8.83 -3.23
CA GLN A 17 3.68 8.58 -1.86
C GLN A 17 3.35 7.13 -1.44
N THR A 18 4.29 6.46 -0.78
CA THR A 18 4.09 5.13 -0.22
C THR A 18 3.18 5.21 1.00
N VAL A 19 2.03 4.51 0.93
CA VAL A 19 1.05 4.45 2.03
C VAL A 19 1.28 3.24 2.93
N VAL A 20 1.65 2.09 2.34
CA VAL A 20 1.89 0.84 3.04
C VAL A 20 3.15 0.18 2.46
N SER A 21 4.03 -0.31 3.33
CA SER A 21 5.21 -1.09 2.99
C SER A 21 5.20 -2.41 3.75
N ILE A 22 5.57 -3.51 3.08
CA ILE A 22 5.68 -4.83 3.70
C ILE A 22 7.09 -5.35 3.44
N TYR A 23 7.77 -5.77 4.49
CA TYR A 23 9.05 -6.49 4.41
C TYR A 23 8.79 -7.95 4.74
N THR A 24 9.25 -8.85 3.88
CA THR A 24 9.04 -10.29 4.06
C THR A 24 10.11 -11.09 3.32
N SER A 25 10.22 -12.39 3.65
CA SER A 25 11.11 -13.32 2.95
C SER A 25 10.55 -13.65 1.55
N PRO A 26 11.40 -14.07 0.60
CA PRO A 26 10.98 -14.36 -0.79
C PRO A 26 9.87 -15.42 -0.87
N GLU A 27 9.85 -16.37 0.06
CA GLU A 27 8.85 -17.45 0.15
C GLU A 27 7.42 -16.94 0.35
N HIS A 28 7.25 -15.77 0.98
CA HIS A 28 5.94 -15.19 1.31
C HIS A 28 5.47 -14.11 0.32
N TYR A 29 6.19 -13.90 -0.78
CA TYR A 29 5.90 -12.85 -1.75
C TYR A 29 4.46 -12.90 -2.29
N LEU A 30 3.97 -14.09 -2.65
CA LEU A 30 2.61 -14.25 -3.19
C LEU A 30 1.54 -13.83 -2.18
N THR A 31 1.72 -14.22 -0.92
CA THR A 31 0.83 -13.85 0.18
C THR A 31 0.88 -12.34 0.44
N ALA A 32 2.06 -11.75 0.46
CA ALA A 32 2.23 -10.30 0.63
C ALA A 32 1.60 -9.50 -0.52
N ARG A 33 1.77 -9.97 -1.77
CA ARG A 33 1.16 -9.35 -2.95
C ARG A 33 -0.36 -9.41 -2.91
N ASP A 34 -0.94 -10.55 -2.51
CA ASP A 34 -2.40 -10.66 -2.35
C ASP A 34 -2.93 -9.80 -1.20
N ALA A 35 -2.19 -9.69 -0.09
CA ALA A 35 -2.53 -8.79 1.01
C ALA A 35 -2.58 -7.32 0.55
N LEU A 36 -1.58 -6.85 -0.20
CA LEU A 36 -1.57 -5.49 -0.77
C LEU A 36 -2.71 -5.27 -1.78
N ARG A 37 -3.04 -6.29 -2.58
CA ARG A 37 -4.19 -6.24 -3.51
C ARG A 37 -5.51 -6.07 -2.75
N LYS A 38 -5.69 -6.79 -1.62
CA LYS A 38 -6.88 -6.64 -0.76
C LYS A 38 -6.90 -5.27 -0.07
N ALA A 39 -5.76 -4.78 0.40
CA ALA A 39 -5.63 -3.46 1.01
C ALA A 39 -5.98 -2.33 0.03
N LYS A 40 -5.56 -2.44 -1.24
CA LYS A 40 -5.91 -1.49 -2.30
C LYS A 40 -7.41 -1.26 -2.42
N CYS A 41 -8.24 -2.28 -2.21
CA CYS A 41 -9.70 -2.15 -2.27
C CYS A 41 -10.32 -1.35 -1.11
N LYS A 42 -9.55 -0.99 -0.08
CA LYS A 42 -9.98 -0.19 1.08
C LYS A 42 -9.54 1.26 1.01
N PHE A 43 -8.69 1.60 0.05
CA PHE A 43 -8.31 2.98 -0.20
C PHE A 43 -9.28 3.63 -1.20
N PRO A 44 -9.65 4.90 -0.99
CA PRO A 44 -10.54 5.61 -1.90
C PRO A 44 -9.85 5.98 -3.23
N THR A 45 -8.52 5.92 -3.30
CA THR A 45 -7.71 6.32 -4.45
C THR A 45 -7.09 5.10 -5.15
N PRO A 46 -6.80 5.19 -6.46
CA PRO A 46 -6.15 4.08 -7.16
C PRO A 46 -4.70 3.90 -6.66
N CYS A 47 -4.44 2.77 -6.00
CA CYS A 47 -3.08 2.41 -5.56
C CYS A 47 -2.35 1.52 -6.58
N THR A 48 -1.02 1.64 -6.61
CA THR A 48 -0.12 0.75 -7.37
C THR A 48 0.77 -0.01 -6.40
N ILE A 49 1.11 -1.25 -6.75
CA ILE A 49 2.00 -2.11 -5.95
C ILE A 49 3.33 -2.17 -6.71
N ARG A 50 4.43 -1.86 -6.03
CA ARG A 50 5.78 -1.87 -6.60
C ARG A 50 6.73 -2.57 -5.64
N ILE A 51 7.69 -3.30 -6.19
CA ILE A 51 8.81 -3.86 -5.45
C ILE A 51 9.87 -2.76 -5.38
N VAL A 52 10.27 -2.37 -4.17
CA VAL A 52 11.27 -1.31 -3.96
C VAL A 52 12.68 -1.91 -3.90
N GLU A 53 12.83 -3.06 -3.23
CA GLU A 53 14.11 -3.76 -3.00
C GLU A 53 13.89 -5.28 -3.10
N GLY A 54 14.94 -6.05 -3.43
CA GLY A 54 14.89 -7.51 -3.38
C GLY A 54 14.30 -8.20 -4.61
N ALA A 55 14.22 -7.50 -5.75
CA ALA A 55 13.69 -8.08 -7.00
C ALA A 55 14.52 -9.29 -7.47
N GLU A 56 15.82 -9.30 -7.17
CA GLU A 56 16.79 -10.36 -7.43
C GLU A 56 16.43 -11.71 -6.79
N HIS A 57 15.68 -11.70 -5.69
CA HIS A 57 15.31 -12.91 -4.96
C HIS A 57 14.03 -13.57 -5.50
N LEU A 58 13.32 -12.91 -6.42
CA LEU A 58 11.99 -13.32 -6.91
C LEU A 58 12.04 -13.94 -8.31
N LYS A 59 13.08 -14.74 -8.60
CA LYS A 59 13.29 -15.36 -9.92
C LYS A 59 12.09 -16.21 -10.33
N GLY A 60 11.41 -15.79 -11.41
CA GLY A 60 10.28 -16.50 -12.03
C GLY A 60 8.87 -16.12 -11.55
N LEU A 61 8.75 -15.18 -10.59
CA LEU A 61 7.44 -14.77 -10.01
C LEU A 61 7.04 -13.31 -10.33
N VAL A 62 7.94 -12.55 -10.96
CA VAL A 62 7.77 -11.14 -11.34
C VAL A 62 7.72 -11.02 -12.86
#